data_AF-A0A834K863-F1
#
_entry.id   AF-A0A834K863-F1
#
_cell.length_a   1.000
_cell.length_b   1.000
_cell.length_c   1.000
_cell.angle_alpha   90.00
_cell.angle_beta   90.00
_cell.angle_gamma   90.00
#
_symmetry.space_group_name_H-M   'P 1'
#
loop_
_entity.id
_entity.type
_entity.pdbx_description
1 polymer ?
#
loop_
_entity_poly.entity_id
_entity_poly.type
_entity_poly.pdbx_seq_one_letter_code
_entity_poly.pdbx_strand_id
1 'polypeptide(L)'
;MKFRFLGDGDCPDWLLAEINTLSRMTSIKMKTLGQIVMKSLTEGELDEEKIKKITQDAKLDLSDAKAMIAALELIFTSSARYGVSAADLSSELQQLGLPREHSTVVARIHTDYCPQLMATLSSQSLRVNRLSSIKVVSCDGSSPFSTVSLKVKKVDGNEEESTINISKDDVQVLLTELKRARTLMESL
;
A
#
# COMPACT_ATOMS: atom_id res chain seq x y z
N MET A 1 -1.71 22.96 -11.32
CA MET A 1 -2.84 22.23 -11.94
C MET A 1 -3.10 21.04 -11.05
N LYS A 2 -4.36 20.81 -10.65
CA LYS A 2 -4.70 19.73 -9.72
C LYS A 2 -4.93 18.42 -10.47
N PHE A 3 -4.35 17.33 -9.97
CA PHE A 3 -4.45 16.00 -10.58
C PHE A 3 -5.11 15.02 -9.61
N ARG A 4 -6.12 14.28 -10.07
CA ARG A 4 -6.84 13.32 -9.22
C ARG A 4 -5.97 12.15 -8.82
N PHE A 5 -5.05 11.72 -9.69
CA PHE A 5 -4.09 10.67 -9.31
C PHE A 5 -3.17 11.11 -8.17
N LEU A 6 -3.06 12.41 -7.89
CA LEU A 6 -2.35 12.98 -6.74
C LEU A 6 -3.29 13.47 -5.63
N GLY A 7 -4.55 13.04 -5.62
CA GLY A 7 -5.53 13.43 -4.59
C GLY A 7 -5.92 14.90 -4.69
N ASP A 8 -6.10 15.40 -5.91
CA ASP A 8 -6.38 16.81 -6.22
C ASP A 8 -5.27 17.79 -5.79
N GLY A 9 -4.05 17.27 -5.60
CA GLY A 9 -2.84 18.03 -5.38
C GLY A 9 -2.16 18.48 -6.68
N ASP A 10 -1.21 19.41 -6.54
CA ASP A 10 -0.29 19.76 -7.63
C ASP A 10 0.76 18.64 -7.82
N CYS A 11 1.29 18.54 -9.05
CA CYS A 11 2.37 17.63 -9.37
C CYS A 11 3.70 18.10 -8.74
N PRO A 12 4.40 17.26 -7.97
CA PRO A 12 5.69 17.65 -7.40
C PRO A 12 6.75 17.78 -8.50
N ASP A 13 7.66 18.76 -8.34
CA ASP A 13 8.65 19.11 -9.37
C ASP A 13 9.51 17.92 -9.81
N TRP A 14 9.89 17.04 -8.87
CA TRP A 14 10.69 15.87 -9.18
C TRP A 14 9.92 14.89 -10.09
N LEU A 15 8.61 14.70 -9.87
CA LEU A 15 7.81 13.84 -10.73
C LEU A 15 7.68 14.45 -12.13
N LEU A 16 7.50 15.76 -12.21
CA LEU A 16 7.42 16.48 -13.48
C LEU A 16 8.72 16.38 -14.29
N ALA A 17 9.88 16.45 -13.63
CA ALA A 17 11.17 16.19 -14.27
C ALA A 17 11.26 14.75 -14.81
N GLU A 18 10.79 13.77 -14.05
CA GLU A 18 10.80 12.36 -14.46
C GLU A 18 9.80 12.03 -15.56
N ILE A 19 8.67 12.74 -15.65
CA ILE A 19 7.74 12.61 -16.79
C ILE A 19 8.46 12.91 -18.11
N ASN A 20 9.35 13.90 -18.13
CA ASN A 20 10.18 14.19 -19.30
C ASN A 20 11.22 13.10 -19.57
N THR A 21 11.71 12.39 -18.55
CA THR A 21 12.62 11.24 -18.74
C THR A 21 11.87 10.03 -19.29
N LEU A 22 10.71 9.74 -18.74
CA LEU A 22 9.79 8.69 -19.17
C LEU A 22 9.29 8.89 -20.61
N SER A 23 9.15 10.13 -21.09
CA SER A 23 8.71 10.41 -22.46
C SER A 23 9.76 10.04 -23.51
N ARG A 24 11.06 9.99 -23.15
CA ARG A 24 12.17 9.71 -24.08
C ARG A 24 12.32 8.23 -24.45
N MET A 25 11.75 7.31 -23.67
CA MET A 25 11.78 5.88 -24.00
C MET A 25 10.64 5.49 -24.95
N THR A 26 10.70 4.30 -25.53
CA THR A 26 9.59 3.78 -26.36
C THR A 26 8.43 3.30 -25.49
N SER A 27 7.22 3.31 -26.03
CA SER A 27 6.02 2.81 -25.34
C SER A 27 6.13 1.32 -24.95
N ILE A 28 6.90 0.53 -25.70
CA ILE A 28 7.21 -0.87 -25.38
C ILE A 28 8.07 -0.95 -24.11
N LYS A 29 9.12 -0.13 -24.01
CA LYS A 29 9.97 -0.08 -22.80
C LYS A 29 9.19 0.43 -21.60
N MET A 30 8.34 1.44 -21.78
CA MET A 30 7.41 1.92 -20.77
C MET A 30 6.51 0.79 -20.26
N LYS A 31 5.96 -0.02 -21.17
CA LYS A 31 5.13 -1.17 -20.81
C LYS A 31 5.89 -2.17 -19.95
N THR A 32 7.07 -2.58 -20.39
CA THR A 32 7.89 -3.56 -19.66
C THR A 32 8.31 -3.03 -18.30
N LEU A 33 8.77 -1.78 -18.23
CA LEU A 33 9.16 -1.15 -16.97
C LEU A 33 7.97 -1.02 -16.02
N GLY A 34 6.82 -0.54 -16.50
CA GLY A 34 5.60 -0.44 -15.71
C GLY A 34 5.13 -1.78 -15.16
N GLN A 35 5.25 -2.86 -15.94
CA GLN A 35 4.93 -4.21 -15.48
C GLN A 35 5.91 -4.71 -14.40
N ILE A 36 7.20 -4.39 -14.51
CA ILE A 36 8.20 -4.73 -13.47
C ILE A 36 7.89 -3.99 -12.17
N VAL A 37 7.63 -2.67 -12.25
CA VAL A 37 7.29 -1.85 -11.08
C VAL A 37 6.00 -2.35 -10.43
N MET A 38 4.97 -2.63 -11.23
CA MET A 38 3.70 -3.13 -10.71
C MET A 38 3.85 -4.49 -10.03
N LYS A 39 4.61 -5.42 -10.62
CA LYS A 39 4.94 -6.70 -9.98
C LYS A 39 5.71 -6.52 -8.68
N SER A 40 6.67 -5.61 -8.64
CA SER A 40 7.40 -5.30 -7.40
C SER A 40 6.47 -4.77 -6.31
N LEU A 41 5.49 -3.93 -6.67
CA LEU A 41 4.49 -3.45 -5.71
C LEU A 41 3.55 -4.54 -5.20
N THR A 42 3.20 -5.52 -6.03
CA THR A 42 2.24 -6.57 -5.67
C THR A 42 2.86 -7.82 -5.06
N GLU A 43 4.06 -8.21 -5.52
CA GLU A 43 4.75 -9.47 -5.19
C GLU A 43 6.01 -9.25 -4.34
N GLY A 44 6.52 -8.01 -4.24
CA GLY A 44 7.69 -7.67 -3.44
C GLY A 44 9.05 -7.94 -4.11
N GLU A 45 9.06 -8.48 -5.33
CA GLU A 45 10.30 -8.80 -6.06
C GLU A 45 10.55 -7.82 -7.22
N LEU A 46 11.75 -7.23 -7.24
CA LEU A 46 12.18 -6.32 -8.29
C LEU A 46 13.27 -6.99 -9.15
N ASP A 47 12.98 -7.19 -10.43
CA ASP A 47 13.94 -7.78 -11.39
C ASP A 47 14.97 -6.73 -11.84
N GLU A 48 16.03 -6.57 -11.03
CA GLU A 48 17.10 -5.62 -11.29
C GLU A 48 17.83 -5.86 -12.63
N GLU A 49 17.96 -7.12 -13.06
CA GLU A 49 18.63 -7.46 -14.32
C GLU A 49 17.84 -6.93 -15.52
N LYS A 50 16.52 -7.10 -15.52
CA LYS A 50 15.66 -6.56 -16.58
C LYS A 50 15.65 -5.04 -16.57
N ILE A 51 15.64 -4.41 -15.40
CA ILE A 51 15.72 -2.95 -15.29
C ILE A 51 17.03 -2.43 -15.88
N LYS A 52 18.17 -3.04 -15.55
CA LYS A 52 19.47 -2.67 -16.10
C LYS A 52 19.49 -2.77 -17.62
N LYS A 53 18.94 -3.85 -18.20
CA LYS A 53 18.83 -4.04 -19.65
C LYS A 53 17.97 -2.94 -20.31
N ILE A 54 16.78 -2.67 -19.79
CA ILE A 54 15.88 -1.62 -20.33
C ILE A 54 16.54 -0.25 -20.29
N THR A 55 17.24 0.05 -19.19
CA THR A 55 17.91 1.34 -18.95
C THR A 55 19.10 1.52 -19.89
N GLN A 56 19.95 0.50 -20.04
CA GLN A 56 21.08 0.51 -20.98
C GLN A 56 20.61 0.69 -22.43
N ASP A 57 19.58 -0.05 -22.84
CA ASP A 57 19.01 0.07 -24.18
C ASP A 57 18.42 1.47 -24.43
N ALA A 58 17.97 2.15 -23.37
CA ALA A 58 17.44 3.51 -23.43
C ALA A 58 18.52 4.60 -23.30
N LYS A 59 19.79 4.23 -23.14
CA LYS A 59 20.93 5.14 -22.88
C LYS A 59 20.70 6.04 -21.66
N LEU A 60 20.09 5.47 -20.62
CA LEU A 60 19.81 6.15 -19.36
C LEU A 60 20.82 5.74 -18.29
N ASP A 61 21.05 6.61 -17.32
CA ASP A 61 21.92 6.30 -16.19
C ASP A 61 21.16 5.52 -15.11
N LEU A 62 21.91 4.90 -14.19
CA LEU A 62 21.31 4.19 -13.05
C LEU A 62 20.50 5.11 -12.12
N SER A 63 20.85 6.40 -12.05
CA SER A 63 20.06 7.41 -11.34
C SER A 63 18.68 7.58 -11.98
N ASP A 64 18.65 7.71 -13.30
CA ASP A 64 17.41 7.89 -14.07
C ASP A 64 16.53 6.64 -13.95
N ALA A 65 17.13 5.44 -13.96
CA ALA A 65 16.39 4.20 -13.72
C ALA A 65 15.63 4.22 -12.39
N LYS A 66 16.30 4.60 -11.31
CA LYS A 66 15.68 4.69 -9.97
C LYS A 66 14.59 5.75 -9.92
N ALA A 67 14.83 6.91 -10.54
CA ALA A 67 13.88 8.00 -10.54
C ALA A 67 12.61 7.66 -11.35
N MET A 68 12.76 7.01 -12.51
CA MET A 68 11.64 6.49 -13.30
C MET A 68 10.85 5.41 -12.56
N ILE A 69 11.52 4.50 -11.84
CA ILE A 69 10.85 3.50 -11.01
C ILE A 69 10.04 4.20 -9.93
N ALA A 70 10.62 5.14 -9.20
CA ALA A 70 9.93 5.91 -8.17
C ALA A 70 8.75 6.71 -8.73
N ALA A 71 8.90 7.28 -9.93
CA ALA A 71 7.81 7.98 -10.62
C ALA A 71 6.64 7.04 -10.94
N LEU A 72 6.92 5.88 -11.54
CA LEU A 72 5.89 4.88 -11.84
C LEU A 72 5.26 4.30 -10.58
N GLU A 73 6.05 4.04 -9.54
CA GLU A 73 5.58 3.57 -8.24
C GLU A 73 4.61 4.57 -7.60
N LEU A 74 4.98 5.86 -7.60
CA LEU A 74 4.10 6.92 -7.13
C LEU A 74 2.83 6.96 -7.97
N ILE A 75 2.93 6.98 -9.30
CA ILE A 75 1.77 7.03 -10.21
C ILE A 75 0.81 5.87 -9.91
N PHE A 76 1.29 4.63 -9.85
CA PHE A 76 0.43 3.47 -9.61
C PHE A 76 -0.18 3.46 -8.21
N THR A 77 0.63 3.70 -7.19
CA THR A 77 0.19 3.69 -5.79
C THR A 77 -0.83 4.79 -5.51
N SER A 78 -0.58 5.99 -6.04
CA SER A 78 -1.46 7.15 -5.84
C SER A 78 -2.75 7.02 -6.65
N SER A 79 -2.68 6.58 -7.92
CA SER A 79 -3.87 6.30 -8.74
C SER A 79 -4.79 5.27 -8.09
N ALA A 80 -4.22 4.18 -7.57
CA ALA A 80 -4.99 3.15 -6.88
C ALA A 80 -5.58 3.67 -5.55
N ARG A 81 -4.79 4.44 -4.78
CA ARG A 81 -5.23 5.03 -3.50
C ARG A 81 -6.42 5.98 -3.68
N TYR A 82 -6.42 6.79 -4.73
CA TYR A 82 -7.49 7.76 -5.00
C TYR A 82 -8.59 7.22 -5.93
N GLY A 83 -8.55 5.94 -6.28
CA GLY A 83 -9.59 5.29 -7.08
C GLY A 83 -9.76 5.89 -8.49
N VAL A 84 -8.65 6.33 -9.10
CA VAL A 84 -8.69 7.05 -10.39
C VAL A 84 -8.98 6.10 -11.54
N SER A 85 -9.87 6.53 -12.46
CA SER A 85 -10.19 5.73 -13.64
C SER A 85 -9.04 5.71 -14.66
N ALA A 86 -9.01 4.69 -15.52
CA ALA A 86 -7.99 4.59 -16.57
C ALA A 86 -8.02 5.78 -17.54
N ALA A 87 -9.21 6.28 -17.88
CA ALA A 87 -9.38 7.42 -18.78
C ALA A 87 -8.81 8.70 -18.16
N ASP A 88 -9.09 8.90 -16.87
CA ASP A 88 -8.63 10.05 -16.11
C ASP A 88 -7.12 10.04 -15.93
N LEU A 89 -6.56 8.92 -15.50
CA LEU A 89 -5.12 8.74 -15.36
C LEU A 89 -4.42 9.00 -16.70
N SER A 90 -4.94 8.45 -17.79
CA SER A 90 -4.36 8.66 -19.13
C SER A 90 -4.40 10.13 -19.55
N SER A 91 -5.49 10.85 -19.26
CA SER A 91 -5.63 12.28 -19.58
C SER A 91 -4.69 13.14 -18.74
N GLU A 92 -4.62 12.90 -17.44
CA GLU A 92 -3.79 13.64 -16.50
C GLU A 92 -2.29 13.46 -16.79
N LEU A 93 -1.86 12.23 -17.11
CA LEU A 93 -0.49 11.97 -17.55
C LEU A 93 -0.14 12.66 -18.87
N GLN A 94 -1.09 12.77 -19.81
CA GLN A 94 -0.89 13.54 -21.05
C GLN A 94 -0.75 15.03 -20.78
N GLN A 95 -1.54 15.59 -19.85
CA GLN A 95 -1.42 16.98 -19.42
C GLN A 95 -0.06 17.29 -18.78
N LEU A 96 0.54 16.30 -18.10
CA LEU A 96 1.90 16.38 -17.55
C LEU A 96 3.01 16.27 -18.61
N GLY A 97 2.69 15.90 -19.85
CA GLY A 97 3.64 15.82 -20.96
C GLY A 97 4.03 14.41 -21.39
N LEU A 98 3.39 13.35 -20.86
CA LEU A 98 3.59 12.01 -21.42
C LEU A 98 2.92 11.88 -22.79
N PRO A 99 3.57 11.23 -23.77
CA PRO A 99 2.95 10.89 -25.04
C PRO A 99 1.69 10.01 -24.84
N ARG A 100 0.69 10.19 -25.71
CA ARG A 100 -0.58 9.45 -25.64
C ARG A 100 -0.42 7.93 -25.52
N GLU A 101 0.53 7.36 -26.27
CA GLU A 101 0.82 5.93 -26.23
C GLU A 101 1.30 5.48 -24.86
N HIS A 102 2.23 6.22 -24.25
CA HIS A 102 2.77 5.94 -22.92
C HIS A 102 1.70 6.04 -21.85
N SER A 103 0.92 7.13 -21.87
CA SER A 103 -0.18 7.34 -20.91
C SER A 103 -1.25 6.25 -21.03
N THR A 104 -1.55 5.79 -22.24
CA THR A 104 -2.49 4.68 -22.46
C THR A 104 -1.93 3.35 -21.94
N VAL A 105 -0.63 3.09 -22.12
CA VAL A 105 0.04 1.90 -21.58
C VAL A 105 0.01 1.89 -20.05
N VAL A 106 0.38 3.01 -19.41
CA VAL A 106 0.36 3.13 -17.94
C VAL A 106 -1.05 2.95 -17.39
N ALA A 107 -2.05 3.57 -18.01
CA ALA A 107 -3.45 3.42 -17.61
C ALA A 107 -3.98 1.98 -17.73
N ARG A 108 -3.56 1.24 -18.76
CA ARG A 108 -3.89 -0.19 -18.92
C ARG A 108 -3.25 -1.02 -17.81
N ILE A 109 -1.96 -0.84 -17.55
CA ILE A 109 -1.25 -1.56 -16.47
C ILE A 109 -1.91 -1.27 -15.12
N HIS A 110 -2.24 0.00 -14.84
CA HIS A 110 -3.00 0.35 -13.64
C HIS A 110 -4.30 -0.45 -13.55
N THR A 111 -5.10 -0.49 -14.61
CA THR A 111 -6.38 -1.22 -14.62
C THR A 111 -6.21 -2.72 -14.37
N ASP A 112 -5.23 -3.34 -15.04
CA ASP A 112 -5.01 -4.79 -14.97
C ASP A 112 -4.59 -5.25 -13.57
N TYR A 113 -3.80 -4.43 -12.86
CA TYR A 113 -3.23 -4.79 -11.56
C TYR A 113 -3.86 -4.07 -10.37
N CYS A 114 -4.72 -3.07 -10.57
CA CYS A 114 -5.35 -2.29 -9.50
C CYS A 114 -6.00 -3.17 -8.42
N PRO A 115 -6.76 -4.24 -8.74
CA PRO A 115 -7.32 -5.11 -7.70
C PRO A 115 -6.27 -5.75 -6.79
N GLN A 116 -5.16 -6.24 -7.36
CA GLN A 116 -4.07 -6.86 -6.61
C GLN A 116 -3.29 -5.81 -5.82
N LEU A 117 -2.99 -4.67 -6.43
CA LEU A 117 -2.31 -3.55 -5.77
C LEU A 117 -3.13 -3.03 -4.59
N MET A 118 -4.45 -2.84 -4.74
CA MET A 118 -5.33 -2.43 -3.65
C MET A 118 -5.37 -3.46 -2.53
N ALA A 119 -5.36 -4.77 -2.84
CA ALA A 119 -5.27 -5.81 -1.82
C ALA A 119 -3.95 -5.72 -1.03
N THR A 120 -2.82 -5.53 -1.73
CA THR A 120 -1.51 -5.36 -1.09
C THR A 120 -1.46 -4.08 -0.25
N LEU A 121 -1.85 -2.93 -0.81
CA LEU A 121 -1.92 -1.67 -0.08
C LEU A 121 -2.86 -1.76 1.13
N SER A 122 -4.01 -2.44 1.02
CA SER A 122 -4.93 -2.66 2.15
C SER A 122 -4.35 -3.59 3.21
N SER A 123 -3.45 -4.51 2.82
CA SER A 123 -2.75 -5.39 3.74
C SER A 123 -1.66 -4.67 4.56
N GLN A 124 -1.04 -3.64 3.94
CA GLN A 124 0.03 -2.80 4.48
C GLN A 124 -0.49 -1.50 5.11
N SER A 125 -1.69 -1.06 4.75
CA SER A 125 -2.36 0.12 5.31
C SER A 125 -2.48 -0.04 6.82
N LEU A 126 -2.33 1.07 7.57
CA LEU A 126 -2.25 1.16 9.03
C LEU A 126 -3.26 0.24 9.72
N ARG A 127 -2.86 -1.01 9.94
CA ARG A 127 -3.60 -1.93 10.79
C ARG A 127 -3.24 -1.54 12.19
N VAL A 128 -4.21 -1.09 12.97
CA VAL A 128 -4.08 -1.08 14.44
C VAL A 128 -3.60 -2.45 14.89
N ASN A 129 -2.76 -2.47 15.93
CA ASN A 129 -2.30 -3.68 16.58
C ASN A 129 -3.49 -4.63 16.82
N ARG A 130 -3.36 -5.90 16.43
CA ARG A 130 -4.45 -6.87 16.50
C ARG A 130 -4.31 -7.73 17.74
N LEU A 131 -5.34 -7.79 18.57
CA LEU A 131 -5.39 -8.78 19.65
C LEU A 131 -5.44 -10.19 19.05
N SER A 132 -4.41 -11.00 19.29
CA SER A 132 -4.27 -12.35 18.72
C SER A 132 -4.77 -13.44 19.66
N SER A 133 -4.61 -13.27 20.97
CA SER A 133 -5.20 -14.20 21.94
C SER A 133 -5.46 -13.54 23.29
N ILE A 134 -6.46 -14.06 24.00
CA ILE A 134 -6.76 -13.71 25.39
C ILE A 134 -6.70 -15.01 26.20
N LYS A 135 -5.99 -15.02 27.32
CA LYS A 135 -5.92 -16.17 28.24
C LYS A 135 -6.09 -15.70 29.67
N VAL A 136 -6.75 -16.48 30.51
CA VAL A 136 -6.77 -16.26 31.96
C VAL A 136 -5.70 -17.16 32.56
N VAL A 137 -4.68 -16.57 33.20
CA VAL A 137 -3.43 -17.27 33.56
C VAL A 137 -3.48 -17.88 34.96
N SER A 138 -4.28 -17.34 35.87
CA SER A 138 -4.41 -17.89 37.23
C SER A 138 -5.72 -17.48 37.89
N CYS A 139 -6.37 -18.47 38.52
CA CYS A 139 -7.47 -18.29 39.44
C CYS A 139 -7.21 -19.20 40.64
N ASP A 140 -6.56 -18.69 41.68
CA ASP A 140 -6.81 -19.25 43.00
C ASP A 140 -8.29 -19.01 43.29
N GLY A 141 -9.05 -20.07 43.59
CA GLY A 141 -10.50 -19.99 43.78
C GLY A 141 -10.93 -18.92 44.79
N SER A 142 -10.03 -18.58 45.72
CA SER A 142 -10.18 -17.59 46.80
C SER A 142 -9.87 -16.13 46.40
N SER A 143 -9.10 -15.88 45.33
CA SER A 143 -8.70 -14.52 44.95
C SER A 143 -9.87 -13.75 44.33
N PRO A 144 -10.15 -12.49 44.73
CA PRO A 144 -11.15 -11.65 44.04
C PRO A 144 -10.67 -11.14 42.66
N PHE A 145 -9.39 -11.35 42.33
CA PHE A 145 -8.78 -10.91 41.07
C PHE A 145 -8.40 -12.09 40.17
N SER A 146 -8.52 -11.86 38.86
CA SER A 146 -8.06 -12.76 37.80
C SER A 146 -6.96 -12.07 37.00
N THR A 147 -5.92 -12.82 36.67
CA THR A 147 -4.87 -12.35 35.76
C THR A 147 -5.22 -12.74 34.33
N VAL A 148 -5.37 -11.73 33.46
CA VAL A 148 -5.64 -11.90 32.02
C VAL A 148 -4.37 -11.58 31.25
N SER A 149 -3.90 -12.52 30.45
CA SER A 149 -2.87 -12.31 29.44
C SER A 149 -3.51 -11.96 28.10
N LEU A 150 -3.08 -10.83 27.54
CA LEU A 150 -3.45 -10.31 26.24
C LEU A 150 -2.24 -10.41 25.32
N LYS A 151 -2.37 -11.17 24.25
CA LYS A 151 -1.37 -11.24 23.21
C LYS A 151 -1.78 -10.34 22.06
N VAL A 152 -0.93 -9.38 21.71
CA VAL A 152 -1.18 -8.38 20.69
C VAL A 152 -0.14 -8.53 19.58
N LYS A 153 -0.61 -8.78 18.37
CA LYS A 153 0.21 -8.77 17.16
C LYS A 153 0.33 -7.34 16.64
N LYS A 154 1.55 -6.81 16.71
CA LYS A 154 1.89 -5.50 16.18
C LYS A 154 1.91 -5.48 14.66
N VAL A 155 1.87 -4.27 14.12
CA VAL A 155 1.87 -4.00 12.67
C VAL A 155 3.15 -4.50 12.00
N ASP A 156 4.27 -4.47 12.73
CA ASP A 156 5.57 -4.98 12.30
C ASP A 156 5.66 -6.52 12.32
N GLY A 157 4.58 -7.22 12.71
CA GLY A 157 4.50 -8.67 12.77
C GLY A 157 4.92 -9.28 14.11
N ASN A 158 5.50 -8.49 15.01
CA ASN A 158 5.91 -8.96 16.33
C ASN A 158 4.70 -9.21 17.24
N GLU A 159 4.78 -10.24 18.09
CA GLU A 159 3.78 -10.48 19.13
C GLU A 159 4.31 -9.98 20.47
N GLU A 160 3.50 -9.17 21.16
CA GLU A 160 3.74 -8.74 22.52
C GLU A 160 2.68 -9.33 23.44
N GLU A 161 3.10 -9.83 24.60
CA GLU A 161 2.21 -10.34 25.63
C GLU A 161 2.16 -9.34 26.79
N SER A 162 0.96 -8.92 27.17
CA SER A 162 0.72 -8.00 28.28
C SER A 162 -0.24 -8.64 29.27
N THR A 163 0.14 -8.65 30.55
CA THR A 163 -0.69 -9.18 31.62
C THR A 163 -1.38 -8.04 32.37
N ILE A 164 -2.67 -8.21 32.63
CA ILE A 164 -3.48 -7.29 33.43
C ILE A 164 -4.14 -8.06 34.56
N ASN A 165 -4.20 -7.43 35.74
CA ASN A 165 -4.96 -7.94 36.87
C ASN A 165 -6.29 -7.18 36.93
N ILE A 166 -7.39 -7.91 36.93
CA ILE A 166 -8.75 -7.36 36.88
C ILE A 166 -9.62 -8.12 37.88
N SER A 167 -10.61 -7.47 38.48
CA SER A 167 -11.54 -8.15 39.38
C SER A 167 -12.37 -9.18 38.62
N LYS A 168 -12.78 -10.27 39.28
CA LYS A 168 -13.60 -11.32 38.64
C LYS A 168 -14.92 -10.76 38.08
N ASP A 169 -15.50 -9.76 38.73
CA ASP A 169 -16.74 -9.11 38.27
C ASP A 169 -16.50 -8.24 37.04
N ASP A 170 -15.39 -7.48 37.01
CA ASP A 170 -15.06 -6.59 35.89
C ASP A 170 -14.65 -7.36 34.63
N VAL A 171 -14.17 -8.61 34.75
CA VAL A 171 -13.90 -9.47 33.58
C VAL A 171 -15.16 -9.69 32.75
N GLN A 172 -16.31 -9.89 33.40
CA GLN A 172 -17.57 -10.10 32.69
C GLN A 172 -18.08 -8.82 32.04
N VAL A 173 -17.89 -7.67 32.69
CA VAL A 173 -18.20 -6.35 32.12
C VAL A 173 -17.34 -6.09 30.89
N LEU A 174 -16.03 -6.30 30.98
CA LEU A 174 -15.09 -6.13 29.87
C LEU A 174 -15.46 -7.04 28.69
N LEU A 175 -15.77 -8.31 28.94
CA LEU A 175 -16.18 -9.24 27.87
C LEU A 175 -17.47 -8.77 27.17
N THR A 176 -18.42 -8.23 27.95
CA THR A 176 -19.69 -7.72 27.42
C THR A 176 -19.48 -6.50 26.53
N GLU A 177 -18.68 -5.52 26.98
CA GLU A 177 -18.38 -4.33 26.19
C GLU A 177 -17.55 -4.65 24.94
N LEU A 178 -16.59 -5.58 25.02
CA LEU A 178 -15.82 -6.02 23.85
C LEU A 178 -16.71 -6.71 22.80
N LYS A 179 -17.69 -7.52 23.21
CA LYS A 179 -18.67 -8.12 22.30
C LYS A 179 -19.53 -7.04 21.63
N ARG A 180 -19.99 -6.06 22.41
CA ARG A 180 -20.77 -4.92 21.89
C ARG A 180 -19.99 -4.11 20.86
N ALA A 181 -18.74 -3.76 21.18
CA ALA A 181 -17.85 -3.03 20.27
C ALA A 181 -17.62 -3.82 18.98
N ARG A 182 -17.40 -5.14 19.08
CA ARG A 182 -17.26 -6.02 17.91
C ARG A 182 -18.51 -6.00 17.03
N THR A 183 -19.70 -6.12 17.60
CA THR A 183 -20.95 -6.08 16.83
C THR A 183 -21.12 -4.74 16.11
N LEU A 184 -20.75 -3.63 16.75
CA LEU A 184 -20.81 -2.31 16.12
C LEU A 184 -19.82 -2.20 14.95
N MET A 185 -18.60 -2.72 15.12
CA MET A 185 -17.59 -2.76 14.07
C MET A 185 -17.96 -3.67 12.89
N GLU A 186 -18.62 -4.80 13.12
CA GLU A 186 -19.10 -5.71 12.06
C GLU A 186 -20.28 -5.13 11.27
N SER A 187 -20.93 -4.08 11.79
CA SER A 187 -22.05 -3.39 11.13
C SER A 187 -21.65 -2.13 10.36
N LEU A 188 -20.36 -1.77 10.38
CA LEU A 188 -19.74 -0.68 9.61
C LEU A 188 -19.09 -1.24 8.33
#